data_AF-A0ABF7PQ86-F1
#
_entry.id   AF-A0ABF7PQ86-F1
#
_cell.length_a   1.000
_cell.length_b   1.000
_cell.length_c   1.000
_cell.angle_alpha   90.00
_cell.angle_beta   90.00
_cell.angle_gamma   90.00
#
_symmetry.space_group_name_H-M   'P 1'
#
loop_
_entity.id
_entity.type
_entity.pdbx_description
1 polymer ?
#
loop_
_entity_poly.entity_id
_entity_poly.type
_entity_poly.pdbx_seq_one_letter_code
_entity_poly.pdbx_strand_id
1 'polypeptide(L)'
;SVFDDAVKDWAEEYPQFAAWGWGPSVQAEIWNGRHAMFGWVVMCACAYAKGHGLIPDADQTLDLKEWGTLATISGKNTITNERAIILIANVHALMVGLAATISPNSFADTLLLDPNHPMYEWQMERNSKLGGVMPNLGKMGVTPEAELANGRMAMMGIITCIAYSGIQGQSMIDTINEWVGGAYF
;
A
#
# COMPACT_ATOMS: atom_id res chain seq x y z
N SER A 1 13.10 -19.17 14.00
CA SER A 1 12.96 -19.28 12.53
C SER A 1 13.93 -18.30 11.90
N VAL A 2 14.32 -18.45 10.63
CA VAL A 2 15.24 -17.48 9.98
C VAL A 2 14.74 -16.04 10.12
N PHE A 3 13.42 -15.85 10.14
CA PHE A 3 12.80 -14.55 10.38
C PHE A 3 13.03 -14.04 11.80
N ASP A 4 12.81 -14.87 12.83
CA ASP A 4 13.05 -14.45 14.23
C ASP A 4 14.51 -14.14 14.50
N ASP A 5 15.42 -14.86 13.83
CA ASP A 5 16.87 -14.64 13.96
C ASP A 5 17.26 -13.32 13.26
N ALA A 6 16.75 -13.05 12.05
CA ALA A 6 16.97 -11.77 11.36
C ALA A 6 16.37 -10.56 12.10
N VAL A 7 15.23 -10.73 12.77
CA VAL A 7 14.61 -9.68 13.61
C VAL A 7 15.50 -9.37 14.81
N LYS A 8 16.10 -10.40 15.42
CA LYS A 8 17.04 -10.24 16.54
C LYS A 8 18.33 -9.58 16.10
N ASP A 9 18.95 -10.06 15.02
CA ASP A 9 20.17 -9.49 14.47
C ASP A 9 19.98 -8.00 14.15
N TRP A 10 18.84 -7.63 13.55
CA TRP A 10 18.50 -6.23 13.29
C TRP A 10 18.33 -5.40 14.56
N ALA A 11 17.70 -5.95 15.60
CA ALA A 11 17.53 -5.26 16.87
C ALA A 11 18.85 -5.06 17.61
N GLU A 12 19.80 -5.98 17.45
CA GLU A 12 21.15 -5.89 18.02
C GLU A 12 22.03 -4.88 17.26
N GLU A 13 21.99 -4.88 15.93
CA GLU A 13 22.77 -3.97 15.09
C GLU A 13 22.22 -2.53 15.10
N TYR A 14 20.89 -2.37 15.14
CA TYR A 14 20.21 -1.08 15.00
C TYR A 14 19.16 -0.82 16.09
N PRO A 15 19.55 -0.78 17.38
CA PRO A 15 18.60 -0.71 18.49
C PRO A 15 17.75 0.56 18.49
N GLN A 16 18.31 1.69 18.04
CA GLN A 16 17.57 2.95 17.95
C GLN A 16 16.47 2.90 16.87
N PHE A 17 16.70 2.24 15.75
CA PHE A 17 15.70 2.11 14.69
C PHE A 17 14.65 1.05 15.06
N ALA A 18 15.09 -0.08 15.61
CA ALA A 18 14.19 -1.13 16.09
C ALA A 18 13.20 -0.63 17.15
N ALA A 19 13.63 0.26 18.05
CA ALA A 19 12.77 0.85 19.08
C ALA A 19 11.59 1.65 18.49
N TRP A 20 11.76 2.25 17.32
CA TRP A 20 10.70 3.02 16.64
C TRP A 20 9.82 2.14 15.75
N GLY A 21 10.08 0.82 15.71
CA GLY A 21 9.38 -0.12 14.84
C GLY A 21 9.92 -0.18 13.41
N TRP A 22 11.13 0.32 13.15
CA TRP A 22 11.75 0.25 11.82
C TRP A 22 12.40 -1.10 11.54
N GLY A 23 12.45 -1.47 10.26
CA GLY A 23 13.06 -2.70 9.77
C GLY A 23 12.07 -3.87 9.73
N PRO A 24 12.55 -5.13 9.89
CA PRO A 24 11.70 -6.31 9.91
C PRO A 24 10.90 -6.40 11.22
N SER A 25 10.00 -5.46 11.46
CA SER A 25 9.11 -5.43 12.63
C SER A 25 7.69 -5.85 12.25
N VAL A 26 6.92 -6.33 13.23
CA VAL A 26 5.49 -6.63 13.03
C VAL A 26 4.71 -5.34 12.74
N GLN A 27 5.13 -4.21 13.33
CA GLN A 27 4.57 -2.90 13.03
C GLN A 27 4.69 -2.56 11.53
N ALA A 28 5.89 -2.69 10.96
CA ALA A 28 6.13 -2.42 9.54
C ALA A 28 5.35 -3.40 8.65
N GLU A 29 5.26 -4.67 9.04
CA GLU A 29 4.49 -5.68 8.32
C GLU A 29 2.99 -5.32 8.25
N ILE A 30 2.39 -4.91 9.36
CA ILE A 30 0.97 -4.52 9.41
C ILE A 30 0.73 -3.27 8.56
N TRP A 31 1.57 -2.24 8.69
CA TRP A 31 1.43 -1.02 7.91
C TRP A 31 1.58 -1.26 6.41
N ASN A 32 2.56 -2.08 6.00
CA ASN A 32 2.72 -2.46 4.60
C ASN A 32 1.56 -3.32 4.11
N GLY A 33 1.06 -4.25 4.94
CA GLY A 33 -0.13 -5.04 4.66
C GLY A 33 -1.38 -4.17 4.43
N ARG A 34 -1.60 -3.15 5.26
CA ARG A 34 -2.69 -2.17 5.09
C ARG A 34 -2.58 -1.39 3.79
N HIS A 35 -1.37 -0.91 3.46
CA HIS A 35 -1.12 -0.23 2.19
C HIS A 35 -1.34 -1.15 0.99
N ALA A 36 -0.92 -2.42 1.08
CA ALA A 36 -1.14 -3.39 0.02
C ALA A 36 -2.63 -3.71 -0.16
N MET A 37 -3.39 -3.89 0.92
CA MET A 37 -4.84 -4.10 0.87
C MET A 37 -5.58 -2.90 0.27
N PHE A 38 -5.23 -1.68 0.71
CA PHE A 38 -5.77 -0.46 0.12
C PHE A 38 -5.39 -0.31 -1.37
N GLY A 39 -4.13 -0.59 -1.71
CA GLY A 39 -3.62 -0.55 -3.07
C GLY A 39 -4.40 -1.48 -4.01
N TRP A 40 -4.73 -2.69 -3.57
CA TRP A 40 -5.59 -3.61 -4.32
C TRP A 40 -6.97 -3.02 -4.64
N VAL A 41 -7.62 -2.39 -3.66
CA VAL A 41 -8.92 -1.74 -3.86
C VAL A 41 -8.80 -0.63 -4.90
N VAL A 42 -7.78 0.22 -4.80
CA VAL A 42 -7.56 1.33 -5.75
C VAL A 42 -7.25 0.80 -7.15
N MET A 43 -6.40 -0.22 -7.29
CA MET A 43 -6.08 -0.82 -8.60
C MET A 43 -7.32 -1.42 -9.27
N CYS A 44 -8.15 -2.16 -8.53
CA CYS A 44 -9.41 -2.70 -9.05
C CYS A 44 -10.41 -1.59 -9.43
N ALA A 45 -10.50 -0.52 -8.63
CA ALA A 45 -11.34 0.63 -8.94
C ALA A 45 -10.86 1.36 -10.21
N CYS A 46 -9.55 1.55 -10.38
CA CYS A 46 -8.97 2.11 -11.59
C CYS A 46 -9.22 1.21 -12.81
N ALA A 47 -9.10 -0.11 -12.66
CA ALA A 47 -9.41 -1.08 -13.72
C ALA A 47 -10.87 -0.97 -14.17
N TYR A 48 -11.81 -0.92 -13.22
CA TYR A 48 -13.22 -0.73 -13.49
C TYR A 48 -13.51 0.61 -14.17
N ALA A 49 -12.95 1.71 -13.64
CA ALA A 49 -13.16 3.05 -14.17
C ALA A 49 -12.63 3.22 -15.60
N LYS A 50 -11.47 2.59 -15.89
CA LYS A 50 -10.89 2.57 -17.23
C LYS A 50 -11.74 1.76 -18.20
N GLY A 51 -12.14 0.54 -17.81
CA GLY A 51 -12.94 -0.35 -18.67
C GLY A 51 -14.30 0.20 -19.05
N HIS A 52 -14.94 0.93 -18.15
CA HIS A 52 -16.29 1.48 -18.34
C HIS A 52 -16.30 2.94 -18.84
N GLY A 53 -15.13 3.52 -19.17
CA GLY A 53 -15.06 4.89 -19.67
C GLY A 53 -15.53 5.95 -18.68
N LEU A 54 -15.37 5.70 -17.37
CA LEU A 54 -15.77 6.64 -16.31
C LEU A 54 -14.79 7.81 -16.16
N ILE A 55 -13.60 7.70 -16.77
CA ILE A 55 -12.61 8.76 -16.80
C ILE A 55 -12.95 9.72 -17.95
N PRO A 56 -13.28 10.99 -17.65
CA PRO A 56 -13.62 11.96 -18.68
C PRO A 56 -12.39 12.25 -19.55
N ASP A 57 -12.59 12.24 -20.87
CA ASP A 57 -11.58 12.59 -21.88
C ASP A 57 -10.21 11.94 -21.62
N ALA A 58 -10.20 10.63 -21.33
CA ALA A 58 -9.03 9.90 -20.83
C ALA A 58 -7.76 10.08 -21.68
N ASP A 59 -7.91 10.05 -23.02
CA ASP A 59 -6.81 10.15 -23.98
C ASP A 59 -6.37 11.60 -24.29
N GLN A 60 -7.12 12.60 -23.83
CA GLN A 60 -6.79 14.01 -24.09
C GLN A 60 -5.57 14.43 -23.26
N THR A 61 -4.63 15.11 -23.91
CA THR A 61 -3.44 15.67 -23.26
C THR A 61 -3.73 16.99 -22.57
N LEU A 62 -3.11 17.24 -21.40
CA LEU A 62 -3.23 18.51 -20.69
C LEU A 62 -2.65 19.69 -21.50
N ASP A 63 -3.23 20.88 -21.36
CA ASP A 63 -2.70 22.07 -22.03
C ASP A 63 -1.38 22.53 -21.39
N LEU A 64 -0.32 22.57 -22.21
CA LEU A 64 0.99 23.08 -21.83
C LEU A 64 0.93 24.55 -21.38
N LYS A 65 0.01 25.35 -21.94
CA LYS A 65 -0.12 26.76 -21.57
C LYS A 65 -0.67 26.95 -20.16
N GLU A 66 -1.55 26.06 -19.73
CA GLU A 66 -2.16 26.12 -18.39
C GLU A 66 -1.27 25.48 -17.33
N TRP A 67 -0.71 24.30 -17.63
CA TRP A 67 0.02 23.48 -16.65
C TRP A 67 1.54 23.67 -16.70
N GLY A 68 2.07 24.29 -17.75
CA GLY A 68 3.50 24.52 -17.93
C GLY A 68 4.31 23.23 -18.01
N THR A 69 5.60 23.32 -17.68
CA THR A 69 6.56 22.20 -17.78
C THR A 69 6.32 21.08 -16.76
N LEU A 70 5.45 21.30 -15.76
CA LEU A 70 5.09 20.28 -14.77
C LEU A 70 4.35 19.08 -15.37
N ALA A 71 3.56 19.32 -16.42
CA ALA A 71 2.82 18.27 -17.11
C ALA A 71 3.62 17.59 -18.23
N THR A 72 4.83 18.08 -18.55
CA THR A 72 5.61 17.64 -19.71
C THR A 72 6.32 16.31 -19.47
N ILE A 73 6.17 15.37 -20.41
CA ILE A 73 6.93 14.12 -20.46
C ILE A 73 8.23 14.32 -21.26
N SER A 74 8.13 14.90 -22.46
CA SER A 74 9.28 15.21 -23.30
C SER A 74 8.93 16.34 -24.28
N GLY A 75 9.79 17.35 -24.36
CA GLY A 75 9.58 18.52 -25.22
C GLY A 75 8.30 19.28 -24.89
N LYS A 76 7.28 19.17 -25.76
CA LYS A 76 5.95 19.79 -25.58
C LYS A 76 4.84 18.77 -25.32
N ASN A 77 5.16 17.48 -25.28
CA ASN A 77 4.18 16.43 -25.03
C ASN A 77 3.87 16.37 -23.54
N THR A 78 2.61 16.53 -23.17
CA THR A 78 2.13 16.50 -21.79
C THR A 78 1.50 15.17 -21.43
N ILE A 79 1.29 14.93 -20.13
CA ILE A 79 0.54 13.77 -19.64
C ILE A 79 -0.94 13.84 -20.08
N THR A 80 -1.57 12.67 -20.21
CA THR A 80 -3.00 12.55 -20.49
C THR A 80 -3.83 12.82 -19.24
N ASN A 81 -5.10 13.16 -19.43
CA ASN A 81 -6.07 13.34 -18.35
C ASN A 81 -6.18 12.09 -17.47
N GLU A 82 -6.19 10.89 -18.05
CA GLU A 82 -6.20 9.63 -17.28
C GLU A 82 -5.05 9.58 -16.27
N ARG A 83 -3.82 9.84 -16.73
CA ARG A 83 -2.62 9.79 -15.88
C ARG A 83 -2.66 10.88 -14.81
N ALA A 84 -3.13 12.07 -15.16
CA ALA A 84 -3.24 13.20 -14.23
C ALA A 84 -4.28 12.92 -13.13
N ILE A 85 -5.47 12.42 -13.49
CA ILE A 85 -6.55 12.12 -12.54
C ILE A 85 -6.10 11.04 -11.55
N ILE A 86 -5.51 9.94 -12.04
CA ILE A 86 -5.02 8.85 -11.18
C ILE A 86 -3.87 9.34 -10.28
N LEU A 87 -2.96 10.17 -10.80
CA LEU A 87 -1.87 10.74 -10.00
C LEU A 87 -2.42 11.60 -8.86
N ILE A 88 -3.36 12.51 -9.17
CA ILE A 88 -3.96 13.38 -8.17
C ILE A 88 -4.76 12.57 -7.15
N ALA A 89 -5.46 11.51 -7.55
CA ALA A 89 -6.14 10.62 -6.61
C ALA A 89 -5.16 9.97 -5.60
N ASN A 90 -3.98 9.53 -6.07
CA ASN A 90 -2.93 9.02 -5.18
C ASN A 90 -2.35 10.11 -4.27
N VAL A 91 -2.19 11.34 -4.76
CA VAL A 91 -1.76 12.49 -3.92
C VAL A 91 -2.77 12.75 -2.81
N HIS A 92 -4.07 12.67 -3.07
CA HIS A 92 -5.08 12.83 -2.02
C HIS A 92 -4.93 11.77 -0.92
N ALA A 93 -4.78 10.49 -1.30
CA ALA A 93 -4.57 9.40 -0.35
C ALA A 93 -3.27 9.61 0.47
N LEU A 94 -2.19 10.04 -0.19
CA LEU A 94 -0.91 10.34 0.45
C LEU A 94 -1.03 11.50 1.45
N MET A 95 -1.70 12.60 1.09
CA MET A 95 -1.82 13.77 1.97
C MET A 95 -2.64 13.46 3.22
N VAL A 96 -3.71 12.66 3.09
CA VAL A 96 -4.49 12.19 4.24
C VAL A 96 -3.65 11.26 5.12
N GLY A 97 -2.88 10.34 4.51
CA GLY A 97 -1.95 9.48 5.24
C GLY A 97 -0.88 10.28 5.98
N LEU A 98 -0.25 11.25 5.32
CA LEU A 98 0.76 12.12 5.92
C LEU A 98 0.19 12.92 7.11
N ALA A 99 -1.01 13.50 6.96
CA ALA A 99 -1.68 14.18 8.07
C ALA A 99 -1.90 13.25 9.27
N ALA A 100 -2.31 12.00 9.04
CA ALA A 100 -2.48 11.00 10.09
C ALA A 100 -1.16 10.61 10.78
N THR A 101 -0.02 10.70 10.08
CA THR A 101 1.31 10.45 10.68
C THR A 101 1.84 11.62 11.51
N ILE A 102 1.58 12.87 11.09
CA ILE A 102 2.09 14.08 11.77
C ILE A 102 1.28 14.39 13.03
N SER A 103 -0.04 14.21 12.97
CA SER A 103 -0.95 14.47 14.08
C SER A 103 -1.90 13.29 14.26
N PRO A 104 -1.42 12.15 14.77
CA PRO A 104 -2.28 11.02 15.06
C PRO A 104 -3.28 11.39 16.16
N ASN A 105 -4.53 10.96 15.98
CA ASN A 105 -5.53 11.08 17.04
C ASN A 105 -5.17 10.12 18.19
N SER A 106 -5.57 10.47 19.42
CA SER A 106 -5.29 9.66 20.62
C SER A 106 -5.82 8.22 20.58
N PHE A 107 -6.78 7.93 19.71
CA PHE A 107 -7.36 6.60 19.50
C PHE A 107 -6.87 5.91 18.21
N ALA A 108 -6.08 6.61 17.39
CA ALA A 108 -5.59 6.10 16.12
C ALA A 108 -4.25 5.39 16.29
N ASP A 109 -3.99 4.45 15.38
CA ASP A 109 -2.69 3.78 15.31
C ASP A 109 -1.63 4.76 14.77
N THR A 110 -0.43 4.72 15.35
CA THR A 110 0.70 5.57 14.94
C THR A 110 1.60 4.80 14.00
N LEU A 111 2.24 5.50 13.06
CA LEU A 111 3.20 4.87 12.15
C LEU A 111 4.41 4.33 12.94
N LEU A 112 4.97 5.18 13.79
CA LEU A 112 6.11 4.87 14.65
C LEU A 112 5.62 4.51 16.05
N LEU A 113 6.37 3.64 16.71
CA LEU A 113 6.15 3.33 18.13
C LEU A 113 6.62 4.54 18.95
N ASP A 114 5.69 5.42 19.33
CA ASP A 114 5.98 6.59 20.15
C ASP A 114 5.64 6.29 21.63
N PRO A 115 6.64 6.27 22.53
CA PRO A 115 6.43 6.05 23.96
C PRO A 115 5.48 7.04 24.63
N ASN A 116 5.27 8.22 24.04
CA ASN A 116 4.39 9.26 24.59
C ASN A 116 2.94 9.13 24.11
N HIS A 117 2.65 8.20 23.19
CA HIS A 117 1.31 8.02 22.67
C HIS A 117 0.46 7.16 23.64
N PRO A 118 -0.81 7.52 23.92
CA PRO A 118 -1.68 6.77 24.83
C PRO A 118 -1.91 5.30 24.43
N MET A 119 -1.64 4.93 23.17
CA MET A 119 -1.79 3.57 22.65
C MET A 119 -0.48 2.75 22.64
N TYR A 120 0.63 3.32 23.14
CA TYR A 120 1.96 2.71 23.04
C TYR A 120 2.04 1.29 23.60
N GLU A 121 1.48 1.04 24.78
CA GLU A 121 1.53 -0.28 25.42
C GLU A 121 0.87 -1.36 24.55
N TRP A 122 -0.27 -1.04 23.94
CA TRP A 122 -0.97 -1.95 23.04
C TRP A 122 -0.19 -2.21 21.74
N GLN A 123 0.40 -1.16 21.16
CA GLN A 123 1.21 -1.29 19.94
C GLN A 123 2.49 -2.10 20.20
N MET A 124 3.13 -1.90 21.35
CA MET A 124 4.29 -2.66 21.79
C MET A 124 3.95 -4.12 22.05
N GLU A 125 2.83 -4.40 22.72
CA GLU A 125 2.37 -5.77 22.95
C GLU A 125 2.11 -6.47 21.61
N ARG A 126 1.46 -5.78 20.67
CA ARG A 126 1.23 -6.28 19.31
C ARG A 126 2.55 -6.53 18.57
N ASN A 127 3.51 -5.60 18.65
CA ASN A 127 4.80 -5.74 17.98
C ASN A 127 5.64 -6.90 18.52
N SER A 128 5.47 -7.23 19.82
CA SER A 128 6.17 -8.36 20.46
C SER A 128 5.64 -9.73 20.06
N LYS A 129 4.38 -9.81 19.59
CA LYS A 129 3.73 -11.07 19.20
C LYS A 129 3.93 -11.29 17.70
N LEU A 130 5.08 -11.86 17.34
CA LEU A 130 5.35 -12.37 16.00
C LEU A 130 4.23 -13.37 15.62
N GLY A 131 3.41 -13.04 14.63
CA GLY A 131 2.20 -13.78 14.26
C GLY A 131 2.42 -15.18 13.65
N GLY A 132 3.63 -15.74 13.76
CA GLY A 132 4.02 -16.99 13.13
C GLY A 132 3.99 -16.92 11.60
N VAL A 133 4.28 -18.06 10.93
CA VAL A 133 4.24 -18.18 9.45
C VAL A 133 2.80 -18.16 8.93
N MET A 134 1.86 -18.73 9.70
CA MET A 134 0.42 -18.67 9.44
C MET A 134 -0.30 -18.13 10.67
N PRO A 135 -1.05 -17.03 10.55
CA PRO A 135 -1.93 -16.57 11.62
C PRO A 135 -2.97 -17.64 11.90
N ASN A 136 -3.33 -17.80 13.18
CA ASN A 136 -4.17 -18.90 13.64
C ASN A 136 -5.57 -18.82 13.00
N LEU A 137 -5.82 -19.65 11.98
CA LEU A 137 -7.06 -19.71 11.19
C LEU A 137 -8.31 -20.01 12.03
N GLY A 138 -8.15 -20.37 13.31
CA GLY A 138 -9.25 -20.57 14.27
C GLY A 138 -9.88 -19.28 14.80
N LYS A 139 -9.27 -18.10 14.59
CA LYS A 139 -9.81 -16.78 14.98
C LYS A 139 -10.44 -16.04 13.80
N MET A 140 -11.35 -16.69 13.09
CA MET A 140 -12.12 -16.09 11.99
C MET A 140 -13.02 -14.97 12.53
N GLY A 141 -12.68 -13.71 12.25
CA GLY A 141 -13.40 -12.52 12.66
C GLY A 141 -12.67 -11.23 12.23
N VAL A 142 -13.18 -10.06 12.63
CA VAL A 142 -12.48 -8.77 12.47
C VAL A 142 -11.40 -8.67 13.55
N THR A 143 -10.35 -9.50 13.40
CA THR A 143 -9.27 -9.65 14.36
C THR A 143 -7.94 -9.15 13.76
N PRO A 144 -6.97 -8.71 14.58
CA PRO A 144 -5.64 -8.33 14.11
C PRO A 144 -4.92 -9.44 13.34
N GLU A 145 -5.20 -10.71 13.67
CA GLU A 145 -4.64 -11.87 12.96
C GLU A 145 -5.20 -12.01 11.54
N ALA A 146 -6.48 -11.73 11.32
CA ALA A 146 -7.09 -11.72 9.99
C ALA A 146 -6.55 -10.56 9.13
N GLU A 147 -6.33 -9.40 9.75
CA GLU A 147 -5.68 -8.25 9.10
C GLU A 147 -4.27 -8.62 8.61
N LEU A 148 -3.47 -9.28 9.45
CA LEU A 148 -2.12 -9.72 9.08
C LEU A 148 -2.15 -10.77 7.96
N ALA A 149 -3.07 -11.73 8.01
CA ALA A 149 -3.25 -12.75 6.97
C ALA A 149 -3.56 -12.12 5.61
N ASN A 150 -4.56 -11.22 5.58
CA ASN A 150 -4.99 -10.54 4.37
C ASN A 150 -3.91 -9.57 3.87
N GLY A 151 -3.21 -8.88 4.77
CA GLY A 151 -2.08 -8.02 4.42
C GLY A 151 -0.95 -8.78 3.73
N ARG A 152 -0.58 -9.96 4.24
CA ARG A 152 0.42 -10.84 3.61
C ARG A 152 -0.04 -11.34 2.25
N MET A 153 -1.28 -11.80 2.14
CA MET A 153 -1.87 -12.23 0.87
C MET A 153 -1.91 -11.09 -0.16
N ALA A 154 -2.26 -9.88 0.27
CA ALA A 154 -2.26 -8.68 -0.56
C ALA A 154 -0.85 -8.34 -1.05
N MET A 155 0.15 -8.34 -0.16
CA MET A 155 1.56 -8.09 -0.53
C MET A 155 2.08 -9.13 -1.53
N MET A 156 1.84 -10.42 -1.28
CA MET A 156 2.18 -11.49 -2.22
C MET A 156 1.44 -11.37 -3.56
N GLY A 157 0.17 -10.94 -3.52
CA GLY A 157 -0.61 -10.63 -4.71
C GLY A 157 0.03 -9.55 -5.58
N ILE A 158 0.53 -8.46 -5.00
CA ILE A 158 1.17 -7.38 -5.76
C ILE A 158 2.45 -7.89 -6.42
N ILE A 159 3.28 -8.64 -5.68
CA ILE A 159 4.53 -9.21 -6.22
C ILE A 159 4.25 -10.14 -7.40
N THR A 160 3.26 -11.02 -7.26
CA THR A 160 2.86 -11.94 -8.33
C THR A 160 2.26 -11.22 -9.53
N CYS A 161 1.46 -10.16 -9.32
CA CYS A 161 0.90 -9.34 -10.39
C CYS A 161 2.00 -8.66 -11.20
N ILE A 162 2.99 -8.06 -10.53
CA ILE A 162 4.15 -7.44 -11.20
C ILE A 162 4.96 -8.48 -11.98
N ALA A 163 5.23 -9.64 -11.39
CA ALA A 163 5.97 -10.71 -12.05
C ALA A 163 5.23 -11.22 -13.29
N TYR A 164 3.92 -11.45 -13.19
CA TYR A 164 3.09 -11.93 -14.29
C TYR A 164 2.97 -10.89 -15.42
N SER A 165 2.72 -9.62 -15.07
CA SER A 165 2.71 -8.50 -16.01
C SER A 165 4.03 -8.38 -16.76
N GLY A 166 5.17 -8.56 -16.07
CA GLY A 166 6.50 -8.57 -16.69
C GLY A 166 6.75 -9.74 -17.63
N ILE A 167 6.22 -10.94 -17.31
CA ILE A 167 6.35 -12.13 -18.17
C ILE A 167 5.47 -12.02 -19.41
N GLN A 168 4.23 -11.56 -19.26
CA GLN A 168 3.26 -11.47 -20.36
C GLN A 168 3.40 -10.20 -21.21
N GLY A 169 4.11 -9.18 -20.73
CA GLY A 169 4.27 -7.91 -21.43
C GLY A 169 3.00 -7.07 -21.49
N GLN A 170 2.02 -7.35 -20.62
CA GLN A 170 0.75 -6.62 -20.52
C GLN A 170 0.73 -5.68 -19.31
N SER A 171 -0.17 -4.71 -19.28
CA SER A 171 -0.26 -3.81 -18.13
C SER A 171 -0.76 -4.55 -16.88
N MET A 172 -0.46 -4.01 -15.70
CA MET A 172 -0.98 -4.56 -14.44
C MET A 172 -2.51 -4.55 -14.41
N ILE A 173 -3.16 -3.55 -15.02
CA ILE A 173 -4.63 -3.47 -15.08
C ILE A 173 -5.20 -4.58 -15.95
N ASP A 174 -4.57 -4.89 -17.08
CA ASP A 174 -5.00 -5.99 -17.95
C ASP A 174 -4.82 -7.34 -17.27
N THR A 175 -3.71 -7.52 -16.54
CA THR A 175 -3.47 -8.71 -15.71
C THR A 175 -4.56 -8.89 -14.66
N ILE A 176 -4.96 -7.80 -13.99
CA ILE A 176 -6.04 -7.83 -12.99
C ILE A 176 -7.38 -8.19 -13.64
N ASN A 177 -7.68 -7.63 -14.82
CA ASN A 177 -8.89 -7.95 -15.57
C ASN A 177 -8.94 -9.43 -15.97
N GLU A 178 -7.82 -9.98 -16.45
CA GLU A 178 -7.68 -11.41 -16.77
C GLU A 178 -7.96 -12.28 -15.53
N TRP A 179 -7.43 -11.91 -14.38
CA TRP A 179 -7.61 -12.67 -13.13
C TRP A 179 -9.05 -12.68 -12.62
N VAL A 180 -9.84 -11.64 -12.90
CA VAL A 180 -11.27 -11.59 -12.59
C VAL A 180 -12.16 -12.14 -13.71
N GLY A 181 -11.57 -12.70 -14.77
CA GLY A 181 -12.29 -13.32 -15.88
C GLY A 181 -12.91 -12.33 -16.87
N GLY A 182 -12.33 -11.14 -17.02
CA GLY A 182 -12.83 -10.11 -17.96
C GLY A 182 -14.00 -9.28 -17.41
N ALA A 183 -14.18 -9.24 -16.10
CA ALA A 183 -15.29 -8.52 -15.48
C ALA A 183 -15.19 -6.99 -15.62
N TYR A 184 -14.01 -6.43 -15.90
CA TYR A 184 -13.82 -4.98 -15.99
C TYR A 184 -13.97 -4.45 -17.42
N PHE A 185 -13.58 -5.21 -18.43
CA PHE A 185 -13.77 -4.92 -19.86
C PHE A 185 -13.39 -6.12 -20.74
#